data_AF-A0A947UDS2-F1
#
_entry.id   AF-A0A947UDS2-F1
#
_cell.length_a   1.000
_cell.length_b   1.000
_cell.length_c   1.000
_cell.angle_alpha   90.00
_cell.angle_beta   90.00
_cell.angle_gamma   90.00
#
_symmetry.space_group_name_H-M   'P 1'
#
loop_
_entity.id
_entity.type
_entity.pdbx_description
1 polymer ?
#
loop_
_entity_poly.entity_id
_entity_poly.type
_entity_poly.pdbx_seq_one_letter_code
_entity_poly.pdbx_strand_id
1 'polypeptide(L)'
;MPIRNPRRIDIRPSAAFPPPPTSPRMYRTIAFTFFGLTVLVVAAVVWMFSVRASVRVQVMRDPVSVETGIEIAKSPEQGQLQGRVVEHVSDSIQEFTVKERTEEASPVVATTTGRVRITNRYSKEQPLIRTTRLLTSDGKQFRIDATVTVPAGGSVEVSAYSDVPGNASLIKTGTAFSIPGLWIDLRKLITAEALTDFTGVKSASSKIVSEQDIADAQAELEINLLEQAKQTLAAEASITQEMLADPCPVGQGCWDAIYLVSSIERKSNATPGQVTDTFLAQVKVKVT
;
A
#
# COMPACT_ATOMS: atom_id res chain seq x y z
N MET A 1 88.94 31.44 -102.14
CA MET A 1 88.83 30.65 -103.39
C MET A 1 88.06 29.37 -103.09
N PRO A 2 87.21 28.88 -104.00
CA PRO A 2 85.83 29.31 -104.18
C PRO A 2 84.79 28.28 -103.72
N ILE A 3 83.58 28.78 -103.45
CA ILE A 3 82.35 28.04 -103.16
C ILE A 3 82.01 27.16 -104.37
N ARG A 4 81.96 25.83 -104.19
CA ARG A 4 81.45 24.88 -105.17
C ARG A 4 80.06 24.43 -104.74
N ASN A 5 79.07 24.85 -105.53
CA ASN A 5 77.67 24.52 -105.41
C ASN A 5 77.45 23.00 -105.60
N PRO A 6 76.83 22.26 -104.66
CA PRO A 6 76.43 20.88 -104.94
C PRO A 6 75.02 20.82 -105.57
N ARG A 7 74.94 20.01 -106.63
CA ARG A 7 73.75 19.65 -107.42
C ARG A 7 72.57 19.22 -106.55
N ARG A 8 71.38 19.74 -106.85
CA ARG A 8 70.11 19.15 -106.43
C ARG A 8 70.00 17.73 -106.98
N ILE A 9 69.79 16.78 -106.09
CA ILE A 9 69.36 15.41 -106.41
C ILE A 9 67.83 15.41 -106.34
N ASP A 10 67.17 15.15 -107.47
CA ASP A 10 65.72 14.95 -107.53
C ASP A 10 65.36 13.61 -106.91
N ILE A 11 64.99 13.63 -105.63
CA ILE A 11 64.45 12.47 -104.92
C ILE A 11 62.92 12.49 -105.12
N ARG A 12 62.43 11.67 -106.04
CA ARG A 12 60.99 11.42 -106.17
C ARG A 12 60.49 10.69 -104.91
N PRO A 13 59.40 11.14 -104.27
CA PRO A 13 58.93 10.56 -103.02
C PRO A 13 58.51 9.10 -103.23
N SER A 14 59.16 8.22 -102.47
CA SER A 14 58.76 6.81 -102.33
C SER A 14 57.40 6.74 -101.65
N ALA A 15 56.60 5.76 -102.05
CA ALA A 15 55.19 5.57 -101.72
C ALA A 15 54.80 6.00 -100.30
N ALA A 16 53.73 6.80 -100.20
CA ALA A 16 53.12 7.20 -98.95
C ALA A 16 52.79 5.97 -98.11
N PHE A 17 53.13 6.01 -96.81
CA PHE A 17 52.72 5.01 -95.83
C PHE A 17 51.19 4.85 -95.87
N PRO A 18 50.66 3.61 -95.81
CA PRO A 18 49.22 3.43 -95.72
C PRO A 18 48.71 4.18 -94.48
N PRO A 19 47.59 4.91 -94.58
CA PRO A 19 47.01 5.57 -93.42
C PRO A 19 46.70 4.53 -92.33
N PRO A 20 46.85 4.87 -91.04
CA PRO A 20 46.49 3.96 -89.96
C PRO A 20 45.02 3.54 -90.15
N PRO A 21 44.66 2.28 -89.85
CA PRO A 21 43.29 1.81 -90.00
C PRO A 21 42.35 2.65 -89.15
N THR A 22 41.54 3.49 -89.81
CA THR A 22 40.56 4.39 -89.19
C THR A 22 39.24 3.66 -88.96
N SER A 23 39.22 2.76 -87.98
CA SER A 23 37.94 2.28 -87.41
C SER A 23 37.71 2.97 -86.06
N PRO A 24 37.18 4.22 -86.02
CA PRO A 24 36.99 4.97 -84.78
C PRO A 24 36.01 4.27 -83.83
N ARG A 25 35.19 3.34 -84.33
CA ARG A 25 34.22 2.59 -83.53
C ARG A 25 34.86 1.51 -82.67
N MET A 26 35.89 0.79 -83.14
CA MET A 26 36.52 -0.29 -82.37
C MET A 26 37.37 0.25 -81.21
N TYR A 27 38.21 1.26 -81.45
CA TYR A 27 38.99 1.92 -80.39
C TYR A 27 38.09 2.61 -79.36
N ARG A 28 36.96 3.17 -79.78
CA ARG A 28 35.98 3.77 -78.88
C ARG A 28 35.32 2.72 -77.98
N THR A 29 34.96 1.56 -78.52
CA THR A 29 34.42 0.45 -77.70
C THR A 29 35.46 -0.07 -76.72
N ILE A 30 36.70 -0.29 -77.15
CA ILE A 30 37.80 -0.74 -76.28
C ILE A 30 38.06 0.28 -75.17
N ALA A 31 38.13 1.57 -75.49
CA ALA A 31 38.31 2.65 -74.51
C ALA A 31 37.17 2.71 -73.48
N PHE A 32 35.91 2.54 -73.90
CA PHE A 32 34.78 2.48 -72.97
C PHE A 32 34.78 1.22 -72.10
N THR A 33 35.18 0.06 -72.64
CA THR A 33 35.33 -1.16 -71.83
C THR A 33 36.44 -1.03 -70.80
N PHE A 34 37.58 -0.44 -71.17
CA PHE A 34 38.70 -0.23 -70.25
C PHE A 34 38.34 0.78 -69.16
N PHE A 35 37.66 1.88 -69.53
CA PHE A 35 37.14 2.86 -68.59
C PHE A 35 36.07 2.29 -67.65
N GLY A 36 35.15 1.47 -68.18
CA GLY A 36 34.16 0.79 -67.35
C GLY A 36 34.79 -0.19 -66.36
N LEU A 37 35.82 -0.93 -66.79
CA LEU A 37 36.53 -1.88 -65.93
C LEU A 37 37.35 -1.16 -64.85
N THR A 38 38.01 -0.04 -65.17
CA THR A 38 38.72 0.75 -64.15
C THR A 38 37.77 1.36 -63.13
N VAL A 39 36.62 1.90 -63.58
CA VAL A 39 35.57 2.38 -62.66
C VAL A 39 35.06 1.26 -61.76
N LEU A 40 34.86 0.04 -62.31
CA LEU A 40 34.41 -1.12 -61.54
C LEU A 40 35.45 -1.53 -60.47
N VAL A 41 36.74 -1.53 -60.82
CA VAL A 41 37.81 -1.82 -59.85
C VAL A 41 37.87 -0.75 -58.76
N VAL A 42 37.78 0.54 -59.13
CA VAL A 42 37.77 1.63 -58.15
C VAL A 42 36.56 1.53 -57.23
N ALA A 43 35.38 1.21 -57.76
CA ALA A 43 34.17 1.02 -56.97
C ALA A 43 34.30 -0.16 -55.98
N ALA A 44 34.90 -1.28 -56.41
CA ALA A 44 35.14 -2.43 -55.55
C ALA A 44 36.09 -2.10 -54.39
N VAL A 45 37.15 -1.33 -54.67
CA VAL A 45 38.10 -0.87 -53.65
C VAL A 45 37.42 0.07 -52.65
N VAL A 46 36.65 1.05 -53.13
CA VAL A 46 35.89 1.97 -52.26
C VAL A 46 34.88 1.22 -51.39
N TRP A 47 34.19 0.22 -51.96
CA TRP A 47 33.25 -0.62 -51.22
C TRP A 47 33.96 -1.38 -50.09
N MET A 48 35.12 -1.97 -50.37
CA MET A 48 35.89 -2.72 -49.37
C MET A 48 36.40 -1.82 -48.24
N PHE A 49 36.79 -0.57 -48.53
CA PHE A 49 37.15 0.41 -47.51
C PHE A 49 35.93 0.93 -46.71
N SER A 50 34.71 0.81 -47.23
CA SER A 50 33.49 1.27 -46.55
C SER A 50 33.01 0.33 -45.45
N VAL A 51 33.48 -0.93 -45.45
CA VAL A 51 33.13 -1.92 -44.42
C VAL A 51 33.82 -1.55 -43.10
N ARG A 52 33.12 -0.81 -42.25
CA ARG A 52 33.56 -0.51 -40.89
C ARG A 52 33.10 -1.63 -39.94
N ALA A 53 34.07 -2.36 -39.39
CA ALA A 53 33.81 -3.26 -38.27
C ALA A 53 33.71 -2.44 -36.97
N SER A 54 32.49 -2.27 -36.44
CA SER A 54 32.29 -1.66 -35.12
C SER A 54 32.46 -2.73 -34.04
N VAL A 55 33.62 -2.75 -33.38
CA VAL A 55 33.85 -3.61 -32.22
C VAL A 55 33.21 -2.95 -31.00
N ARG A 56 32.00 -3.38 -30.64
CA ARG A 56 31.32 -2.89 -29.43
C ARG A 56 31.74 -3.79 -28.26
N VAL A 57 32.72 -3.33 -27.48
CA VAL A 57 33.12 -4.01 -26.25
C VAL A 57 32.04 -3.76 -25.20
N GLN A 58 31.15 -4.74 -25.02
CA GLN A 58 30.22 -4.76 -23.88
C GLN A 58 30.93 -5.43 -22.71
N VAL A 59 31.43 -4.61 -21.80
CA VAL A 59 32.02 -5.11 -20.56
C VAL A 59 30.87 -5.56 -19.66
N MET A 60 30.63 -6.87 -19.56
CA MET A 60 29.85 -7.42 -18.45
C MET A 60 30.69 -7.22 -17.19
N ARG A 61 30.27 -6.27 -16.35
CA ARG A 61 30.85 -6.09 -15.03
C ARG A 61 30.14 -7.05 -14.10
N ASP A 62 30.78 -8.18 -13.81
CA ASP A 62 30.34 -9.01 -12.69
C ASP A 62 30.64 -8.24 -11.39
N PRO A 63 29.63 -7.96 -10.56
CA PRO A 63 29.88 -7.35 -9.26
C PRO A 63 30.61 -8.38 -8.40
N VAL A 64 31.91 -8.16 -8.19
CA VAL A 64 32.65 -8.87 -7.14
C VAL A 64 32.17 -8.30 -5.82
N SER A 65 31.29 -9.03 -5.15
CA SER A 65 30.91 -8.77 -3.76
C SER A 65 32.12 -9.06 -2.90
N VAL A 66 32.84 -8.02 -2.51
CA VAL A 66 33.93 -8.13 -1.55
C VAL A 66 33.30 -8.19 -0.15
N GLU A 67 32.93 -9.39 0.29
CA GLU A 67 32.60 -9.67 1.69
C GLU A 67 33.90 -9.72 2.50
N THR A 68 34.46 -8.56 2.82
CA THR A 68 35.54 -8.48 3.81
C THR A 68 34.91 -8.48 5.20
N GLY A 69 35.14 -9.53 5.97
CA GLY A 69 34.82 -9.54 7.40
C GLY A 69 35.76 -8.58 8.13
N ILE A 70 35.22 -7.49 8.67
CA ILE A 70 35.97 -6.58 9.52
C ILE A 70 35.84 -7.11 10.96
N GLU A 71 36.96 -7.53 11.55
CA GLU A 71 36.97 -7.94 12.95
C GLU A 71 37.07 -6.71 13.86
N ILE A 72 36.06 -6.55 14.70
CA ILE A 72 35.93 -5.46 15.67
C ILE A 72 36.37 -5.98 17.04
N ALA A 73 37.43 -5.41 17.61
CA ALA A 73 37.97 -5.81 18.89
C ALA A 73 38.11 -4.63 19.86
N LYS A 74 37.94 -4.88 21.17
CA LYS A 74 38.14 -3.85 22.21
C LYS A 74 39.60 -3.39 22.29
N SER A 75 40.54 -4.27 21.94
CA SER A 75 41.98 -4.02 21.85
C SER A 75 42.48 -4.60 20.52
N PRO A 76 42.64 -3.78 19.47
CA PRO A 76 42.90 -4.27 18.11
C PRO A 76 44.36 -4.73 17.90
N GLU A 77 44.53 -5.81 17.13
CA GLU A 77 45.81 -6.18 16.50
C GLU A 77 45.95 -5.55 15.09
N GLN A 78 47.06 -5.80 14.37
CA GLN A 78 47.24 -5.30 12.99
C GLN A 78 46.12 -5.82 12.06
N GLY A 79 45.29 -4.90 11.58
CA GLY A 79 44.18 -5.20 10.66
C GLY A 79 42.80 -5.24 11.30
N GLN A 80 42.67 -5.06 12.62
CA GLN A 80 41.40 -5.00 13.33
C GLN A 80 41.00 -3.54 13.64
N LEU A 81 39.69 -3.27 13.63
CA LEU A 81 39.17 -1.97 14.05
C LEU A 81 38.85 -1.99 15.54
N GLN A 82 39.22 -0.92 16.24
CA GLN A 82 38.77 -0.74 17.61
C GLN A 82 37.27 -0.48 17.60
N GLY A 83 36.50 -1.30 18.30
CA GLY A 83 35.07 -1.08 18.41
C GLY A 83 34.40 -1.98 19.44
N ARG A 84 33.09 -1.82 19.58
CA ARG A 84 32.24 -2.66 20.42
C ARG A 84 30.93 -2.91 19.70
N VAL A 85 30.51 -4.17 19.70
CA VAL A 85 29.22 -4.62 19.19
C VAL A 85 28.31 -4.86 20.39
N VAL A 86 27.09 -4.32 20.35
CA VAL A 86 26.09 -4.49 21.41
C VAL A 86 24.78 -4.91 20.75
N GLU A 87 24.15 -5.98 21.24
CA GLU A 87 22.85 -6.42 20.73
C GLU A 87 21.76 -6.05 21.72
N HIS A 88 20.67 -5.47 21.22
CA HIS A 88 19.49 -5.19 22.02
C HIS A 88 18.23 -5.68 21.30
N VAL A 89 17.33 -6.32 22.07
CA VAL A 89 16.04 -6.80 21.59
C VAL A 89 14.97 -5.99 22.32
N SER A 90 14.18 -5.25 21.57
CA SER A 90 13.06 -4.48 22.08
C SER A 90 11.74 -5.00 21.54
N ASP A 91 10.73 -5.04 22.40
CA ASP A 91 9.35 -5.38 22.07
C ASP A 91 8.39 -4.31 22.60
N SER A 92 7.43 -3.92 21.77
CA SER A 92 6.35 -3.02 22.18
C SER A 92 5.00 -3.53 21.71
N ILE A 93 4.03 -3.43 22.60
CA ILE A 93 2.63 -3.74 22.38
C ILE A 93 1.85 -2.48 22.67
N GLN A 94 1.09 -1.99 21.69
CA GLN A 94 0.27 -0.80 21.87
C GLN A 94 -1.12 -1.02 21.29
N GLU A 95 -2.10 -0.37 21.93
CA GLU A 95 -3.48 -0.34 21.49
C GLU A 95 -3.69 0.83 20.52
N PHE A 96 -4.26 0.53 19.36
CA PHE A 96 -4.59 1.50 18.33
C PHE A 96 -6.09 1.61 18.15
N THR A 97 -6.57 2.84 17.93
CA THR A 97 -7.97 3.11 17.63
C THR A 97 -8.18 3.12 16.13
N VAL A 98 -9.24 2.44 15.67
CA VAL A 98 -9.59 2.39 14.23
C VAL A 98 -10.03 3.78 13.74
N LYS A 99 -9.43 4.26 12.65
CA LYS A 99 -9.69 5.58 12.08
C LYS A 99 -10.90 5.57 11.15
N GLU A 100 -11.09 4.52 10.36
CA GLU A 100 -12.19 4.46 9.40
C GLU A 100 -13.53 4.10 10.05
N ARG A 101 -14.52 4.97 9.78
CA ARG A 101 -15.93 4.71 10.01
C ARG A 101 -16.53 4.33 8.66
N THR A 102 -16.74 3.06 8.40
CA THR A 102 -17.49 2.65 7.21
C THR A 102 -18.96 2.98 7.44
N GLU A 103 -19.51 3.95 6.70
CA GLU A 103 -20.94 4.27 6.71
C GLU A 103 -21.81 3.13 6.14
N GLU A 104 -21.20 2.10 5.55
CA GLU A 104 -21.87 0.96 4.94
C GLU A 104 -22.43 -0.05 5.95
N ALA A 105 -22.01 0.05 7.22
CA ALA A 105 -22.86 -0.44 8.29
C ALA A 105 -24.03 0.53 8.43
N SER A 106 -25.04 0.35 7.56
CA SER A 106 -26.36 0.98 7.71
C SER A 106 -26.66 1.06 9.20
N PRO A 107 -26.99 2.24 9.76
CA PRO A 107 -27.20 2.37 11.19
C PRO A 107 -28.30 1.38 11.57
N VAL A 108 -27.90 0.23 12.11
CA VAL A 108 -28.84 -0.76 12.58
C VAL A 108 -29.49 -0.07 13.76
N VAL A 109 -30.70 0.43 13.57
CA VAL A 109 -31.51 0.92 14.69
C VAL A 109 -31.66 -0.29 15.61
N ALA A 110 -30.84 -0.39 16.67
CA ALA A 110 -30.74 -1.62 17.45
C ALA A 110 -32.09 -1.96 18.06
N THR A 111 -32.78 -0.94 18.55
CA THR A 111 -34.08 -1.12 19.20
C THR A 111 -34.78 0.23 19.28
N THR A 112 -36.09 0.25 19.03
CA THR A 112 -36.91 1.43 19.32
C THR A 112 -37.42 1.31 20.75
N THR A 113 -37.24 2.36 21.55
CA THR A 113 -37.72 2.41 22.94
C THR A 113 -38.81 3.46 23.10
N GLY A 114 -39.74 3.22 24.00
CA GLY A 114 -40.82 4.15 24.30
C GLY A 114 -41.59 3.74 25.55
N ARG A 115 -42.47 4.62 26.02
CA ARG A 115 -43.32 4.37 27.19
C ARG A 115 -44.71 3.92 26.75
N VAL A 116 -45.24 2.96 27.49
CA VAL A 116 -46.57 2.38 27.28
C VAL A 116 -47.37 2.53 28.58
N ARG A 117 -48.63 2.94 28.46
CA ARG A 117 -49.59 2.91 29.54
C ARG A 117 -50.41 1.64 29.45
N ILE A 118 -50.41 0.84 30.50
CA ILE A 118 -51.23 -0.37 30.61
C ILE A 118 -52.38 -0.06 31.54
N THR A 119 -53.61 -0.26 31.07
CA THR A 119 -54.84 0.00 31.81
C THR A 119 -55.56 -1.31 32.08
N ASN A 120 -55.93 -1.54 33.33
CA ASN A 120 -56.65 -2.73 33.76
C ASN A 120 -58.06 -2.35 34.20
N ARG A 121 -59.08 -2.73 33.42
CA ARG A 121 -60.50 -2.55 33.76
C ARG A 121 -61.10 -3.76 34.48
N TYR A 122 -60.29 -4.76 34.80
CA TYR A 122 -60.72 -5.95 35.54
C TYR A 122 -60.78 -5.67 37.05
N SER A 123 -61.50 -6.53 37.77
CA SER A 123 -61.73 -6.40 39.21
C SER A 123 -60.59 -6.93 40.09
N LYS A 124 -59.54 -7.50 39.49
CA LYS A 124 -58.33 -7.99 40.19
C LYS A 124 -57.08 -7.36 39.60
N GLU A 125 -56.05 -7.26 40.43
CA GLU A 125 -54.72 -6.86 39.97
C GLU A 125 -54.13 -7.90 39.00
N GLN A 126 -53.35 -7.42 38.03
CA GLN A 126 -52.70 -8.26 37.04
C GLN A 126 -51.18 -8.00 37.08
N PRO A 127 -50.37 -8.96 37.58
CA PRO A 127 -48.94 -8.89 37.44
C PRO A 127 -48.53 -9.20 35.99
N LEU A 128 -47.61 -8.40 35.45
CA LEU A 128 -47.00 -8.56 34.14
C LEU A 128 -45.48 -8.66 34.33
N ILE A 129 -44.89 -9.75 33.85
CA ILE A 129 -43.44 -9.97 33.98
C ILE A 129 -42.67 -9.16 32.95
N ARG A 130 -41.44 -8.79 33.29
CA ARG A 130 -40.45 -8.31 32.32
C ARG A 130 -40.44 -9.25 31.11
N THR A 131 -40.41 -8.67 29.91
CA THR A 131 -40.54 -9.35 28.60
C THR A 131 -41.95 -9.80 28.18
N THR A 132 -43.00 -9.38 28.88
CA THR A 132 -44.39 -9.57 28.40
C THR A 132 -44.56 -8.97 27.00
N ARG A 133 -45.13 -9.75 26.08
CA ARG A 133 -45.32 -9.36 24.68
C ARG A 133 -46.49 -8.39 24.53
N LEU A 134 -46.27 -7.33 23.77
CA LEU A 134 -47.25 -6.34 23.33
C LEU A 134 -47.30 -6.36 21.81
N LEU A 135 -48.48 -6.50 21.23
CA LEU A 135 -48.67 -6.64 19.79
C LEU A 135 -49.57 -5.51 19.26
N THR A 136 -49.10 -4.76 18.28
CA THR A 136 -49.92 -3.72 17.63
C THR A 136 -50.87 -4.32 16.59
N SER A 137 -51.88 -3.56 16.16
CA SER A 137 -52.75 -3.92 15.03
C SER A 137 -51.98 -4.32 13.77
N ASP A 138 -50.82 -3.69 13.56
CA ASP A 138 -49.97 -3.87 12.39
C ASP A 138 -49.02 -5.09 12.53
N GLY A 139 -49.17 -5.89 13.59
CA GLY A 139 -48.35 -7.07 13.84
C GLY A 139 -46.96 -6.80 14.40
N LYS A 140 -46.66 -5.57 14.83
CA LYS A 140 -45.37 -5.22 15.44
C LYS A 140 -45.34 -5.67 16.89
N GLN A 141 -44.27 -6.37 17.27
CA GLN A 141 -44.10 -6.94 18.61
C GLN A 141 -43.11 -6.14 19.45
N PHE A 142 -43.53 -5.82 20.66
CA PHE A 142 -42.75 -5.12 21.68
C PHE A 142 -42.75 -5.92 22.98
N ARG A 143 -41.82 -5.61 23.86
CA ARG A 143 -41.65 -6.25 25.17
C ARG A 143 -41.46 -5.19 26.24
N ILE A 144 -42.07 -5.39 27.40
CA ILE A 144 -41.87 -4.51 28.55
C ILE A 144 -40.51 -4.75 29.20
N ASP A 145 -39.87 -3.69 29.68
CA ASP A 145 -38.52 -3.72 30.26
C ASP A 145 -38.51 -4.06 31.76
N ALA A 146 -39.63 -3.84 32.46
CA ALA A 146 -39.78 -4.08 33.88
C ALA A 146 -40.99 -4.98 34.19
N THR A 147 -40.90 -5.68 35.32
CA THR A 147 -42.05 -6.38 35.90
C THR A 147 -42.92 -5.35 36.61
N VAL A 148 -44.20 -5.28 36.25
CA VAL A 148 -45.16 -4.31 36.79
C VAL A 148 -46.45 -5.00 37.21
N THR A 149 -47.03 -4.57 38.32
CA THR A 149 -48.35 -5.03 38.77
C THR A 149 -49.37 -3.95 38.47
N VAL A 150 -50.33 -4.24 37.60
CA VAL A 150 -51.37 -3.28 37.22
C VAL A 150 -52.55 -3.43 38.19
N PRO A 151 -52.88 -2.40 38.99
CA PRO A 151 -53.94 -2.48 39.99
C PRO A 151 -55.32 -2.66 39.33
N ALA A 152 -56.27 -3.23 40.08
CA ALA A 152 -57.65 -3.37 39.62
C ALA A 152 -58.27 -1.99 39.33
N GLY A 153 -58.87 -1.81 38.15
CA GLY A 153 -59.47 -0.54 37.73
C GLY A 153 -58.48 0.61 37.48
N GLY A 154 -57.17 0.38 37.53
CA GLY A 154 -56.15 1.43 37.42
C GLY A 154 -55.28 1.32 36.17
N SER A 155 -54.23 2.15 36.12
CA SER A 155 -53.24 2.16 35.03
C SER A 155 -51.81 2.31 35.55
N VAL A 156 -50.84 1.77 34.82
CA VAL A 156 -49.41 1.85 35.12
C VAL A 156 -48.65 2.19 33.85
N GLU A 157 -47.61 3.01 33.98
CA GLU A 157 -46.69 3.33 32.90
C GLU A 157 -45.44 2.47 32.99
N VAL A 158 -45.02 1.89 31.87
CA VAL A 158 -43.82 1.05 31.79
C VAL A 158 -43.09 1.34 30.48
N SER A 159 -41.77 1.18 30.48
CA SER A 159 -40.99 1.30 29.26
C SER A 159 -41.07 -0.01 28.47
N ALA A 160 -41.05 0.09 27.16
CA ALA A 160 -41.05 -1.05 26.27
C ALA A 160 -40.04 -0.86 25.15
N TYR A 161 -39.55 -1.97 24.63
CA TYR A 161 -38.58 -2.05 23.55
C TYR A 161 -39.06 -2.99 22.45
N SER A 162 -38.66 -2.72 21.21
CA SER A 162 -39.02 -3.57 20.06
C SER A 162 -38.25 -4.89 20.05
N ASP A 163 -38.89 -5.98 19.62
CA ASP A 163 -38.19 -7.27 19.41
C ASP A 163 -37.39 -7.27 18.09
N VAL A 164 -37.82 -6.45 17.13
CA VAL A 164 -37.22 -6.35 15.80
C VAL A 164 -36.41 -5.04 15.70
N PRO A 165 -35.12 -5.10 15.35
CA PRO A 165 -34.31 -3.92 15.04
C PRO A 165 -34.78 -3.27 13.73
N GLY A 166 -34.57 -1.97 13.57
CA GLY A 166 -34.84 -1.25 12.32
C GLY A 166 -36.08 -0.35 12.33
N ASN A 167 -36.25 0.37 11.22
CA ASN A 167 -37.36 1.30 10.97
C ASN A 167 -38.75 0.62 10.97
N ALA A 168 -38.80 -0.71 10.84
CA ALA A 168 -40.06 -1.45 10.91
C ALA A 168 -40.78 -1.26 12.26
N SER A 169 -40.04 -1.00 13.34
CA SER A 169 -40.57 -0.88 14.71
C SER A 169 -40.98 0.55 15.11
N LEU A 170 -40.89 1.53 14.19
CA LEU A 170 -41.37 2.90 14.44
C LEU A 170 -42.89 2.92 14.63
N ILE A 171 -43.34 3.43 15.76
CA ILE A 171 -44.76 3.66 16.09
C ILE A 171 -44.95 5.04 16.70
N LYS A 172 -46.13 5.61 16.47
CA LYS A 172 -46.53 6.91 17.01
C LYS A 172 -47.25 6.76 18.36
N THR A 173 -47.26 7.82 19.14
CA THR A 173 -48.10 7.97 20.32
C THR A 173 -49.58 7.67 19.99
N GLY A 174 -50.29 7.05 20.94
CA GLY A 174 -51.68 6.62 20.79
C GLY A 174 -51.89 5.26 20.11
N THR A 175 -50.82 4.54 19.75
CA THR A 175 -50.95 3.19 19.17
C THR A 175 -51.40 2.21 20.25
N ALA A 176 -52.50 1.49 19.99
CA ALA A 176 -53.02 0.46 20.88
C ALA A 176 -52.24 -0.86 20.73
N PHE A 177 -52.03 -1.53 21.86
CA PHE A 177 -51.39 -2.83 21.95
C PHE A 177 -52.31 -3.86 22.58
N SER A 178 -52.19 -5.08 22.08
CA SER A 178 -52.82 -6.27 22.60
C SER A 178 -51.78 -7.15 23.30
N ILE A 179 -52.17 -7.80 24.40
CA ILE A 179 -51.29 -8.68 25.18
C ILE A 179 -51.67 -10.14 24.86
N PRO A 180 -50.99 -10.80 23.90
CA PRO A 180 -51.35 -12.16 23.48
C PRO A 180 -51.17 -13.21 24.60
N GLY A 181 -50.31 -12.94 25.58
CA GLY A 181 -50.07 -13.83 26.72
C GLY A 181 -51.21 -13.86 27.75
N LEU A 182 -52.16 -12.92 27.68
CA LEU A 182 -53.36 -12.93 28.52
C LEU A 182 -54.49 -13.72 27.86
N TRP A 183 -55.34 -14.32 28.70
CA TRP A 183 -56.54 -15.04 28.27
C TRP A 183 -57.50 -14.11 27.51
N ILE A 184 -58.30 -14.67 26.60
CA ILE A 184 -59.04 -13.91 25.58
C ILE A 184 -59.99 -12.87 26.18
N ASP A 185 -60.63 -13.17 27.31
CA ASP A 185 -61.57 -12.26 27.96
C ASP A 185 -60.85 -11.19 28.81
N LEU A 186 -59.70 -11.53 29.40
CA LEU A 186 -58.84 -10.56 30.08
C LEU A 186 -58.23 -9.55 29.11
N ARG A 187 -57.90 -9.98 27.88
CA ARG A 187 -57.37 -9.10 26.82
C ARG A 187 -58.35 -8.00 26.40
N LYS A 188 -59.66 -8.22 26.57
CA LYS A 188 -60.69 -7.19 26.32
C LYS A 188 -60.73 -6.13 27.42
N LEU A 189 -60.28 -6.48 28.63
CA LEU A 189 -60.34 -5.63 29.82
C LEU A 189 -58.99 -4.99 30.15
N ILE A 190 -57.89 -5.59 29.71
CA ILE A 190 -56.53 -5.12 29.95
C ILE A 190 -55.92 -4.73 28.60
N THR A 191 -55.77 -3.44 28.39
CA THR A 191 -55.27 -2.84 27.14
C THR A 191 -54.04 -2.01 27.42
N ALA A 192 -53.17 -1.89 26.42
CA ALA A 192 -51.97 -1.09 26.50
C ALA A 192 -51.95 -0.05 25.36
N GLU A 193 -51.37 1.13 25.61
CA GLU A 193 -51.31 2.24 24.64
C GLU A 193 -49.96 2.95 24.70
N ALA A 194 -49.40 3.32 23.54
CA ALA A 194 -48.15 4.06 23.48
C ALA A 194 -48.34 5.50 23.96
N LEU A 195 -47.59 5.92 24.98
CA LEU A 195 -47.58 7.31 25.45
C LEU A 195 -46.62 8.18 24.65
N THR A 196 -45.48 7.61 24.25
CA THR A 196 -44.45 8.30 23.49
C THR A 196 -44.27 7.65 22.12
N ASP A 197 -43.74 8.41 21.18
CA ASP A 197 -43.25 7.84 19.93
C ASP A 197 -42.10 6.88 20.22
N PHE A 198 -42.11 5.72 19.56
CA PHE A 198 -41.00 4.78 19.65
C PHE A 198 -40.02 5.15 18.56
N THR A 199 -39.04 5.96 18.93
CA THR A 199 -37.97 6.36 18.03
C THR A 199 -36.82 5.36 18.12
N GLY A 200 -36.16 5.15 16.98
CA GLY A 200 -35.00 4.29 16.90
C GLY A 200 -33.80 4.91 17.58
N VAL A 201 -33.20 4.21 18.54
CA VAL A 201 -31.84 4.56 18.95
C VAL A 201 -30.93 4.15 17.80
N LYS A 202 -30.26 5.12 17.17
CA LYS A 202 -29.20 4.86 16.20
C LYS A 202 -28.09 4.13 16.95
N SER A 203 -27.83 2.86 16.60
CA SER A 203 -26.59 2.23 17.05
C SER A 203 -25.43 3.00 16.43
N ALA A 204 -24.39 3.23 17.22
CA ALA A 204 -23.15 3.78 16.72
C ALA A 204 -22.70 2.93 15.51
N SER A 205 -22.42 3.61 14.39
CA SER A 205 -21.75 3.01 13.24
C SER A 205 -20.55 2.22 13.74
N SER A 206 -20.50 0.92 13.44
CA SER A 206 -19.41 0.08 13.88
C SER A 206 -18.17 0.39 13.05
N LYS A 207 -17.02 0.62 13.70
CA LYS A 207 -15.75 0.83 13.01
C LYS A 207 -15.22 -0.52 12.50
N ILE A 208 -14.64 -0.51 11.30
CA ILE A 208 -14.07 -1.70 10.66
C ILE A 208 -12.58 -1.47 10.52
N VAL A 209 -11.77 -2.42 10.97
CA VAL A 209 -10.31 -2.36 10.84
C VAL A 209 -9.94 -2.48 9.36
N SER A 210 -9.37 -1.41 8.79
CA SER A 210 -8.81 -1.45 7.44
C SER A 210 -7.41 -2.07 7.45
N GLU A 211 -6.96 -2.57 6.30
CA GLU A 211 -5.57 -3.02 6.14
C GLU A 211 -4.57 -1.87 6.34
N GLN A 212 -4.97 -0.66 5.95
CA GLN A 212 -4.16 0.54 6.11
C GLN A 212 -4.00 0.95 7.58
N ASP A 213 -5.05 0.81 8.41
CA ASP A 213 -4.95 1.07 9.85
C ASP A 213 -3.90 0.17 10.53
N ILE A 214 -3.85 -1.11 10.14
CA ILE A 214 -2.86 -2.07 10.67
C ILE A 214 -1.46 -1.70 10.20
N ALA A 215 -1.30 -1.36 8.92
CA ALA A 215 -0.01 -0.99 8.35
C ALA A 215 0.56 0.29 8.97
N ASP A 216 -0.25 1.32 9.12
CA ASP A 216 0.14 2.59 9.74
C ASP A 216 0.53 2.39 11.22
N ALA A 217 -0.26 1.63 11.98
CA ALA A 217 0.01 1.32 13.37
C ALA A 217 1.34 0.56 13.56
N GLN A 218 1.62 -0.41 12.69
CA GLN A 218 2.88 -1.15 12.71
C GLN A 218 4.07 -0.26 12.35
N ALA A 219 3.92 0.63 11.37
CA ALA A 219 4.97 1.55 10.96
C ALA A 219 5.30 2.56 12.07
N GLU A 220 4.28 3.10 12.74
CA GLU A 220 4.46 4.03 13.88
C GLU A 220 5.18 3.33 15.04
N LEU A 221 4.77 2.10 15.39
CA LEU A 221 5.45 1.31 16.41
C LEU A 221 6.90 1.04 16.06
N GLU A 222 7.19 0.68 14.81
CA GLU A 222 8.54 0.37 14.37
C GLU A 222 9.47 1.59 14.49
N ILE A 223 9.02 2.77 14.07
CA ILE A 223 9.80 4.02 14.18
C ILE A 223 10.14 4.31 15.64
N ASN A 224 9.13 4.27 16.53
CA ASN A 224 9.32 4.54 17.94
C ASN A 224 10.25 3.51 18.60
N LEU A 225 10.12 2.23 18.23
CA LEU A 225 10.94 1.15 18.78
C LEU A 225 12.39 1.23 18.33
N LEU A 226 12.63 1.64 17.07
CA LEU A 226 13.97 1.86 16.55
C LEU A 226 14.66 3.04 17.22
N GLU A 227 13.95 4.13 17.47
CA GLU A 227 14.51 5.27 18.21
C GLU A 227 14.86 4.90 19.65
N GLN A 228 13.98 4.18 20.34
CA GLN A 228 14.24 3.69 21.69
C GLN A 228 15.41 2.69 21.72
N ALA A 229 15.46 1.75 20.77
CA ALA A 229 16.54 0.78 20.69
C ALA A 229 17.90 1.47 20.47
N LYS A 230 17.96 2.49 19.60
CA LYS A 230 19.18 3.29 19.39
C LYS A 230 19.64 4.00 20.67
N GLN A 231 18.71 4.58 21.43
CA GLN A 231 19.02 5.24 22.70
C GLN A 231 19.54 4.24 23.75
N THR A 232 18.89 3.09 23.89
CA THR A 232 19.31 2.04 24.83
C THR A 232 20.67 1.47 24.44
N LEU A 233 20.91 1.21 23.15
CA LEU A 233 22.20 0.75 22.64
C LEU A 233 23.31 1.77 22.88
N ALA A 234 23.06 3.06 22.66
CA ALA A 234 24.02 4.11 22.96
C ALA A 234 24.36 4.15 24.47
N ALA A 235 23.36 3.99 25.34
CA ALA A 235 23.55 3.92 26.78
C ALA A 235 24.34 2.67 27.23
N GLU A 236 24.01 1.49 26.71
CA GLU A 236 24.75 0.24 26.99
C GLU A 236 26.18 0.27 26.43
N ALA A 237 26.35 0.88 25.26
CA ALA A 237 27.65 1.19 24.70
C ALA A 237 28.34 2.34 25.45
N SER A 238 27.77 2.95 26.49
CA SER A 238 28.39 4.06 27.21
C SER A 238 28.88 5.20 26.30
N ILE A 239 28.30 5.34 25.10
CA ILE A 239 28.58 6.38 24.12
C ILE A 239 27.46 7.40 24.29
N THR A 240 27.81 8.64 24.66
CA THR A 240 26.82 9.72 24.73
C THR A 240 26.50 10.23 23.33
N GLN A 241 25.29 10.75 23.13
CA GLN A 241 24.83 11.27 21.85
C GLN A 241 25.70 12.42 21.29
N GLU A 242 26.48 13.08 22.16
CA GLU A 242 27.47 14.10 21.78
C GLU A 242 28.72 13.50 21.10
N MET A 243 29.08 12.26 21.40
CA MET A 243 30.22 11.54 20.79
C MET A 243 29.91 10.95 19.41
N LEU A 244 28.62 10.97 19.02
CA LEU A 244 28.05 10.54 17.74
C LEU A 244 27.74 11.73 16.80
N ALA A 245 28.03 12.97 17.23
CA ALA A 245 27.66 14.16 16.48
C ALA A 245 28.65 14.48 15.35
N ASP A 246 28.12 14.79 14.17
CA ASP A 246 28.87 15.35 13.04
C ASP A 246 28.60 16.87 12.92
N PRO A 247 29.62 17.75 12.97
CA PRO A 247 31.06 17.46 12.98
C PRO A 247 31.64 17.17 14.38
N CYS A 248 32.60 16.24 14.43
CA CYS A 248 33.33 15.80 15.61
C CYS A 248 33.91 16.97 16.45
N PRO A 249 33.58 17.08 17.75
CA PRO A 249 34.15 18.11 18.61
C PRO A 249 35.64 17.89 18.86
N VAL A 250 36.41 18.98 18.79
CA VAL A 250 37.88 18.94 18.90
C VAL A 250 38.29 18.51 20.32
N GLY A 251 39.01 17.39 20.44
CA GLY A 251 39.56 16.90 21.71
C GLY A 251 38.84 15.70 22.34
N GLN A 252 37.83 15.13 21.68
CA GLN A 252 37.21 13.85 22.08
C GLN A 252 37.35 12.80 20.95
N GLY A 253 37.39 11.52 21.32
CA GLY A 253 37.38 10.42 20.34
C GLY A 253 35.97 10.25 19.77
N CYS A 254 35.82 10.39 18.46
CA CYS A 254 34.53 10.26 17.79
C CYS A 254 34.27 8.81 17.42
N TRP A 255 33.05 8.36 17.71
CA TRP A 255 32.58 7.02 17.43
C TRP A 255 31.52 7.12 16.34
N ASP A 256 31.69 6.35 15.28
CA ASP A 256 30.63 6.16 14.30
C ASP A 256 29.78 4.96 14.73
N ALA A 257 28.45 5.09 14.71
CA ALA A 257 27.55 4.00 15.06
C ALA A 257 26.79 3.53 13.83
N ILE A 258 26.97 2.25 13.54
CA ILE A 258 26.24 1.54 12.51
C ILE A 258 25.20 0.69 13.22
N TYR A 259 23.92 0.94 12.96
CA TYR A 259 22.82 0.15 13.49
C TYR A 259 22.36 -0.86 12.45
N LEU A 260 22.43 -2.15 12.77
CA LEU A 260 21.93 -3.22 11.91
C LEU A 260 20.62 -3.78 12.49
N VAL A 261 19.52 -3.62 11.76
CA VAL A 261 18.25 -4.26 12.11
C VAL A 261 18.25 -5.69 11.59
N SER A 262 18.29 -6.67 12.48
CA SER A 262 18.46 -8.09 12.12
C SER A 262 17.14 -8.86 12.03
N SER A 263 16.11 -8.46 12.77
CA SER A 263 14.77 -9.05 12.68
C SER A 263 13.68 -8.09 13.11
N ILE A 264 12.57 -8.07 12.36
CA ILE A 264 11.33 -7.36 12.70
C ILE A 264 10.21 -8.39 12.69
N GLU A 265 9.68 -8.75 13.86
CA GLU A 265 8.46 -9.55 13.96
C GLU A 265 7.27 -8.62 14.18
N ARG A 266 6.22 -8.78 13.37
CA ARG A 266 4.97 -8.02 13.48
C ARG A 266 3.82 -8.96 13.80
N LYS A 267 3.04 -8.65 14.82
CA LYS A 267 1.82 -9.37 15.20
C LYS A 267 0.69 -8.38 15.39
N SER A 268 -0.51 -8.77 14.98
CA SER A 268 -1.76 -8.02 15.20
C SER A 268 -2.80 -9.01 15.70
N ASN A 269 -3.64 -8.59 16.64
CA ASN A 269 -4.80 -9.39 17.07
C ASN A 269 -6.03 -9.19 16.17
N ALA A 270 -6.02 -8.19 15.28
CA ALA A 270 -7.11 -7.87 14.38
C ALA A 270 -6.83 -8.31 12.94
N THR A 271 -7.86 -8.81 12.29
CA THR A 271 -7.85 -9.13 10.85
C THR A 271 -8.52 -8.01 10.04
N PRO A 272 -8.06 -7.74 8.80
CA PRO A 272 -8.74 -6.79 7.93
C PRO A 272 -10.22 -7.16 7.78
N GLY A 273 -11.12 -6.20 7.98
CA GLY A 273 -12.58 -6.42 7.93
C GLY A 273 -13.22 -6.81 9.27
N GLN A 274 -12.44 -6.95 10.35
CA GLN A 274 -12.99 -7.18 11.69
C GLN A 274 -13.65 -5.91 12.24
N VAL A 275 -14.85 -6.09 12.80
CA VAL A 275 -15.60 -5.01 13.45
C VAL A 275 -15.12 -4.87 14.90
N THR A 276 -14.31 -3.85 15.17
CA THR A 276 -13.82 -3.52 16.52
C THR A 276 -13.43 -2.04 16.59
N ASP A 277 -13.57 -1.44 17.78
CA ASP A 277 -13.21 -0.03 18.00
C ASP A 277 -11.69 0.15 18.20
N THR A 278 -11.03 -0.87 18.77
CA THR A 278 -9.59 -0.90 19.02
C THR A 278 -8.96 -2.25 18.63
N PHE A 279 -7.66 -2.23 18.38
CA PHE A 279 -6.86 -3.44 18.15
C PHE A 279 -5.47 -3.31 18.77
N LEU A 280 -4.83 -4.44 19.06
CA LEU A 280 -3.47 -4.52 19.59
C LEU A 280 -2.50 -4.84 18.44
N ALA A 281 -1.48 -4.03 18.30
CA ALA A 281 -0.33 -4.30 17.44
C ALA A 281 0.90 -4.53 18.32
N GLN A 282 1.69 -5.52 17.93
CA GLN A 282 2.98 -5.82 18.54
C GLN A 282 4.06 -5.80 17.46
N VAL A 283 5.14 -5.10 17.75
CA VAL A 283 6.37 -5.12 16.94
C VAL A 283 7.53 -5.48 17.85
N LYS A 284 8.35 -6.44 17.41
CA LYS A 284 9.58 -6.83 18.07
C LYS A 284 10.74 -6.61 17.12
N VAL A 285 11.74 -5.85 17.54
CA VAL A 285 12.91 -5.51 16.74
C VAL A 285 14.16 -5.98 17.45
N LYS A 286 15.07 -6.60 16.69
CA LYS A 286 16.44 -6.88 17.13
C LYS A 286 17.39 -5.94 16.40
N VAL A 287 18.15 -5.16 17.15
CA VAL A 287 19.16 -4.21 16.64
C VAL A 287 20.53 -4.57 17.19
N THR A 288 21.56 -4.45 16.37
CA THR A 288 22.97 -4.71 16.67
C THR A 288 23.83 -3.52 16.26
#